data_AF-A0A1Q7LQH9-F1
#
_entry.id   AF-A0A1Q7LQH9-F1
#
_cell.length_a   1.000
_cell.length_b   1.000
_cell.length_c   1.000
_cell.angle_alpha   90.00
_cell.angle_beta   90.00
_cell.angle_gamma   90.00
#
_symmetry.space_group_name_H-M   'P 1'
#
loop_
_entity.id
_entity.type
_entity.pdbx_description
1 polymer ?
#
loop_
_entity_poly.entity_id
_entity_poly.type
_entity_poly.pdbx_seq_one_letter_code
_entity_poly.pdbx_strand_id
1 'polypeptide(L)' 'MSQIHCHFCGGIIQDASTVEYRPPRASAQFAMPQSTPCTCTPPVVYEHPPVLGDPEEDQTPP' A
#
# COMPACT_ATOMS: atom_id res chain seq x y z
N MET A 1 -12.57 -9.37 -2.28
CA MET A 1 -11.79 -8.14 -2.56
C MET A 1 -11.02 -7.80 -1.30
N SER A 2 -9.70 -7.67 -1.39
CA SER A 2 -8.84 -7.28 -0.26
C SER A 2 -9.12 -5.83 0.11
N GLN A 3 -9.41 -5.53 1.38
CA GLN A 3 -9.57 -4.14 1.84
C GLN A 3 -8.19 -3.53 2.10
N ILE A 4 -7.87 -2.44 1.40
CA ILE A 4 -6.63 -1.69 1.61
C ILE A 4 -6.87 -0.70 2.74
N HIS A 5 -6.01 -0.72 3.75
CA HIS A 5 -6.08 0.19 4.89
C HIS A 5 -4.95 1.20 4.81
N CYS A 6 -5.26 2.45 5.12
CA CYS A 6 -4.26 3.51 5.20
C CYS A 6 -3.36 3.24 6.41
N HIS A 7 -2.06 3.13 6.19
CA HIS A 7 -1.12 2.88 7.26
C HIS A 7 -0.97 4.07 8.22
N PHE A 8 -1.40 5.27 7.80
CA PHE A 8 -1.36 6.48 8.61
C PHE A 8 -2.53 6.59 9.61
N CYS A 9 -3.78 6.36 9.17
CA CYS A 9 -4.97 6.49 10.03
C CYS A 9 -5.71 5.19 10.30
N GLY A 10 -5.39 4.11 9.59
CA GLY A 10 -6.01 2.79 9.74
C GLY A 10 -7.35 2.63 9.01
N GLY A 11 -7.90 3.70 8.44
CA GLY A 11 -9.17 3.68 7.73
C GLY A 11 -9.12 2.96 6.38
N ILE A 12 -10.29 2.52 5.91
CA ILE A 12 -10.47 1.82 4.63
C ILE A 12 -10.29 2.81 3.48
N ILE A 13 -9.34 2.53 2.59
CA ILE A 13 -9.13 3.31 1.38
C ILE A 13 -10.21 2.95 0.36
N GLN A 14 -10.98 3.96 -0.07
CA GLN A 14 -12.07 3.78 -1.04
C GLN A 14 -11.60 3.91 -2.49
N ASP A 15 -10.52 4.66 -2.73
CA ASP A 15 -9.92 4.84 -4.06
C ASP A 15 -8.41 4.54 -4.01
N ALA A 16 -8.03 3.41 -4.59
CA ALA A 16 -6.63 2.97 -4.65
C ALA A 16 -5.77 3.83 -5.59
N SER A 17 -6.38 4.57 -6.53
CA SER A 17 -5.67 5.44 -7.47
C SER A 17 -5.04 6.66 -6.79
N THR A 18 -5.60 7.07 -5.64
CA THR A 18 -5.06 8.14 -4.80
C THR A 18 -3.97 7.70 -3.83
N VAL A 19 -3.67 6.40 -3.76
CA VAL A 19 -2.73 5.85 -2.78
C VAL A 19 -1.30 6.26 -3.08
N GLU A 20 -0.66 6.78 -2.05
CA GLU A 20 0.77 7.05 -2.04
C GLU A 20 1.52 5.84 -1.50
N TYR A 21 1.99 4.99 -2.43
CA TYR A 21 2.83 3.85 -2.12
C TYR A 21 4.21 4.31 -1.65
N ARG A 22 4.65 3.81 -0.50
CA ARG A 22 5.94 4.12 0.10
C ARG A 22 6.73 2.83 0.32
N PRO A 23 8.07 2.84 0.17
CA PRO A 23 8.90 1.67 0.42
C PRO A 23 8.71 1.14 1.85
N PRO A 24 8.80 -0.18 2.08
CA PRO A 24 8.67 -0.76 3.40
C PRO A 24 9.69 -0.13 4.34
N ARG A 25 9.22 0.47 5.43
CA ARG A 25 10.07 1.17 6.40
C ARG A 25 9.94 0.47 7.75
N ALA A 26 11.02 -0.16 8.21
CA ALA A 26 11.03 -0.92 9.47
C ALA A 26 10.65 -0.07 10.71
N SER A 27 10.85 1.25 10.63
CA SER A 27 10.50 2.20 11.69
C SER A 27 9.13 2.87 11.50
N ALA A 28 8.36 2.50 10.48
CA ALA A 28 7.02 3.05 10.30
C ALA A 28 6.08 2.52 11.37
N GLN A 29 5.36 3.43 12.02
CA GLN A 29 4.28 3.07 12.92
C GLN A 29 2.98 3.01 12.10
N PHE A 30 2.33 1.85 12.15
CA PHE A 30 1.09 1.62 11.43
C PHE A 30 -0.09 1.83 12.36
N ALA A 31 -1.08 2.58 11.90
CA ALA A 31 -2.36 2.67 12.58
C ALA A 31 -3.09 1.33 12.53
N MET A 32 -3.82 1.01 13.60
CA MET A 32 -4.66 -0.20 13.64
C MET A 32 -5.76 -0.11 12.58
N PRO A 33 -6.00 -1.19 11.80
CA PRO A 33 -7.09 -1.24 10.83
C PRO A 33 -8.46 -0.94 11.47
N GLN A 34 -9.26 -0.12 10.79
CA GLN A 34 -10.56 0.33 11.27
C GLN A 34 -11.61 0.16 10.17
N SER A 35 -12.87 -0.03 10.56
CA SER A 35 -13.99 -0.14 9.61
C SER A 35 -14.46 1.21 9.04
N THR A 36 -13.86 2.32 9.46
CA THR A 36 -14.22 3.67 9.00
C THR A 36 -13.51 4.01 7.68
N PRO A 37 -14.13 4.81 6.80
CA PRO A 37 -13.48 5.25 5.57
C PRO A 37 -12.26 6.14 5.87
N CYS A 38 -11.19 5.98 5.08
CA CYS A 38 -9.99 6.80 5.16
C CYS A 38 -10.30 8.23 4.69
N THR A 39 -9.86 9.22 5.47
CA THR A 39 -10.00 10.65 5.15
C THR A 39 -8.66 11.33 4.83
N CYS A 40 -7.57 10.56 4.70
CA CYS A 40 -6.25 11.09 4.36
C CYS A 40 -6.17 11.48 2.87
N THR A 41 -5.39 12.51 2.55
CA THR A 41 -5.16 12.92 1.16
C THR A 41 -3.70 13.35 0.96
N PRO A 42 -2.85 12.52 0.32
CA PRO A 42 -3.13 11.15 -0.14
C PRO A 42 -3.11 10.12 1.01
N PRO A 43 -3.88 9.02 0.92
CA PRO A 43 -3.71 7.86 1.80
C PRO A 43 -2.35 7.20 1.58
N VAL A 44 -1.65 6.85 2.66
CA VAL A 44 -0.30 6.28 2.61
C VAL A 44 -0.34 4.78 2.85
N VAL A 45 0.37 4.03 2.02
CA VAL A 45 0.49 2.59 2.17
C VAL A 45 1.95 2.17 2.01
N TYR A 46 2.49 1.49 3.01
CA TYR A 46 3.89 1.02 3.02
C TYR A 46 3.99 -0.38 2.42
N GLU A 47 3.73 -0.49 1.13
CA GLU A 47 3.88 -1.71 0.37
C GLU A 47 4.54 -1.42 -0.97
N HIS A 48 5.05 -2.46 -1.61
CA HIS A 48 5.49 -2.31 -2.99
C HIS A 48 4.23 -2.13 -3.83
N PRO A 49 4.18 -1.13 -4.74
CA PRO A 49 3.07 -1.02 -5.66
C PRO A 49 2.91 -2.39 -6.35
N PRO A 50 1.67 -2.90 -6.49
CA PRO A 50 1.46 -4.15 -7.18
C PRO A 50 2.09 -4.01 -8.57
N VAL A 51 3.10 -4.84 -8.85
CA VAL A 51 3.78 -4.86 -10.14
C VAL A 51 2.68 -5.11 -11.17
N LEU A 52 2.33 -4.08 -11.93
CA LEU A 52 1.47 -4.21 -13.10
C LEU A 52 2.32 -4.89 -14.19
N GLY A 53 2.53 -6.19 -14.03
CA GLY A 53 3.17 -7.12 -14.95
C GLY A 53 4.35 -6.58 -15.74
N ASP A 54 5.57 -6.86 -15.29
CA ASP A 54 6.66 -7.14 -16.24
C ASP A 54 6.48 -8.59 -16.71
N PRO A 55 6.18 -8.86 -17.99
CA PRO A 55 6.27 -10.22 -18.52
C PRO A 55 7.75 -10.60 -18.61
N GLU A 56 8.17 -11.55 -17.76
CA GLU A 56 9.35 -12.44 -17.92
C GLU A 56 10.62 -11.88 -18.60
N GLU A 57 11.63 -11.47 -17.83
CA GLU A 57 13.05 -11.62 -18.19
C GLU A 57 13.86 -11.76 -16.89
N ASP A 58 14.86 -12.61 -16.68
CA ASP A 58 15.35 -13.84 -17.27
C ASP A 58 16.38 -14.33 -16.22
N GLN A 59 16.24 -15.58 -15.80
CA GLN A 59 17.28 -16.53 -15.38
C GLN A 59 18.64 -16.05 -14.80
N THR A 60 18.92 -16.54 -13.57
CA THR A 60 20.20 -17.13 -13.07
C THR A 60 21.53 -16.33 -13.16
N PRO A 61 22.22 -16.05 -12.02
CA PRO A 61 23.64 -15.68 -12.05
C PRO A 61 24.60 -16.88 -11.93
N PRO A 62 25.84 -16.74 -12.43
CA PRO A 62 26.80 -17.81 -12.78
C PRO A 62 27.50 -18.52 -11.62
#